data_AF-A0A433Q1U9-F1
#
_entry.id   AF-A0A433Q1U9-F1
#
_cell.length_a   1.000
_cell.length_b   1.000
_cell.length_c   1.000
_cell.angle_alpha   90.00
_cell.angle_beta   90.00
_cell.angle_gamma   90.00
#
_symmetry.space_group_name_H-M   'P 1'
#
loop_
_entity.id
_entity.type
_entity.pdbx_description
1 polymer ?
#
loop_
_entity_poly.entity_id
_entity_poly.type
_entity_poly.pdbx_seq_one_letter_code
_entity_poly.pdbx_strand_id
1 'polypeptide(L)'
;MSNPPPANIHEAAAAGNIAFLSSNRHFLNLQNERGWTPLHFAARYGQTEAVAFLVAEKADTRLVNSEGKTAAQVAQFWGFEEVAKVLGEGVEASVVVEETEEVNKVGKRRRFTENYKNFFAGGKLNRFGFLRTENAYLSRALTSPTSRFLLLSNGRPLFDIAQSPTTIAWLSYADVAGVVPNPYENLAQGAAPEPLGHGESELIVVFLGVMEERNEGAESGPAYWAVDASPRGSLKEKMTALEK
;
A
#
# COMPACT_ATOMS: atom_id res chain seq x y z
N MET A 1 -30.96 12.67 -22.49
CA MET A 1 -30.78 11.41 -21.74
C MET A 1 -29.72 11.68 -20.68
N SER A 2 -30.12 11.76 -19.42
CA SER A 2 -29.20 12.04 -18.30
C SER A 2 -28.35 10.80 -18.07
N ASN A 3 -27.04 10.89 -18.31
CA ASN A 3 -26.12 9.84 -17.86
C ASN A 3 -26.29 9.65 -16.34
N PRO A 4 -26.28 8.39 -15.84
CA PRO A 4 -26.33 8.15 -14.41
C PRO A 4 -25.15 8.84 -13.73
N PRO A 5 -25.29 9.33 -12.48
CA PRO A 5 -24.18 9.93 -11.75
C PRO A 5 -23.03 8.90 -11.65
N PRO A 6 -21.77 9.33 -11.84
CA PRO A 6 -20.62 8.42 -11.84
C PRO A 6 -20.53 7.68 -10.51
N ALA A 7 -20.31 6.36 -10.55
CA ALA A 7 -20.32 5.52 -9.36
C ALA A 7 -19.01 5.62 -8.55
N ASN A 8 -17.93 6.10 -9.17
CA ASN A 8 -16.61 6.22 -8.56
C ASN A 8 -15.83 7.43 -9.09
N ILE A 9 -14.74 7.79 -8.39
CA ILE A 9 -13.90 8.95 -8.71
C ILE A 9 -13.22 8.84 -10.09
N HIS A 10 -12.94 7.62 -10.55
CA HIS A 10 -12.32 7.34 -11.85
C HIS A 10 -13.28 7.62 -13.01
N GLU A 11 -14.53 7.18 -12.90
CA GLU A 11 -15.62 7.45 -13.84
C GLU A 11 -15.97 8.93 -13.85
N ALA A 12 -15.98 9.58 -12.69
CA ALA A 12 -16.18 11.03 -12.62
C ALA A 12 -15.11 11.78 -13.40
N ALA A 13 -13.84 11.37 -13.28
CA ALA A 13 -12.74 11.95 -14.06
C ALA A 13 -12.85 11.64 -15.56
N ALA A 14 -13.25 10.41 -15.93
CA ALA A 14 -13.49 10.01 -17.31
C ALA A 14 -14.63 10.80 -17.97
N ALA A 15 -15.65 11.16 -17.19
CA ALA A 15 -16.82 11.91 -17.64
C ALA A 15 -16.67 13.44 -17.53
N GLY A 16 -15.54 13.94 -16.99
CA GLY A 16 -15.33 15.38 -16.79
C GLY A 16 -16.17 16.00 -15.66
N ASN A 17 -16.66 15.21 -14.70
CA ASN A 17 -17.56 15.70 -13.65
C ASN A 17 -16.79 16.39 -12.51
N ILE A 18 -16.50 17.68 -12.70
CA ILE A 18 -15.75 18.51 -11.73
C ILE A 18 -16.45 18.60 -10.38
N ALA A 19 -17.79 18.66 -10.35
CA ALA A 19 -18.55 18.74 -9.10
C ALA A 19 -18.26 17.52 -8.21
N PHE A 20 -18.30 16.31 -8.79
CA PHE A 20 -17.99 15.09 -8.06
C PHE A 20 -16.51 15.04 -7.62
N LEU A 21 -15.58 15.45 -8.48
CA LEU A 21 -14.15 15.52 -8.14
C LEU A 21 -13.90 16.49 -6.97
N SER A 22 -14.56 17.65 -6.97
CA SER A 22 -14.41 18.66 -5.91
C SER A 22 -15.00 18.22 -4.58
N SER A 23 -16.09 17.45 -4.58
CA SER A 23 -16.61 16.83 -3.35
C SER A 23 -15.73 15.71 -2.80
N ASN A 24 -14.81 15.16 -3.62
CA ASN A 24 -14.03 13.96 -3.29
C ASN A 24 -12.51 14.18 -3.44
N ARG A 25 -12.00 15.36 -3.07
CA ARG A 25 -10.58 15.77 -3.20
C ARG A 25 -9.57 14.82 -2.54
N HIS A 26 -10.00 14.00 -1.58
CA HIS A 26 -9.11 13.10 -0.85
C HIS A 26 -8.75 11.85 -1.70
N PHE A 27 -9.44 11.63 -2.82
CA PHE A 27 -9.29 10.46 -3.68
C PHE A 27 -8.66 10.78 -5.05
N LEU A 28 -8.12 11.98 -5.27
CA LEU A 28 -7.57 12.38 -6.59
C LEU A 28 -6.36 11.55 -7.03
N ASN A 29 -5.65 10.95 -6.08
CA ASN A 29 -4.50 10.06 -6.31
C ASN A 29 -4.86 8.57 -6.15
N LEU A 30 -6.15 8.23 -5.98
CA LEU A 30 -6.58 6.84 -5.76
C LEU A 30 -6.28 5.98 -6.99
N GLN A 31 -5.45 4.95 -6.84
CA GLN A 31 -5.19 3.98 -7.88
C GLN A 31 -6.19 2.83 -7.83
N ASN A 32 -6.76 2.46 -8.98
CA ASN A 32 -7.50 1.22 -9.11
C ASN A 32 -6.54 0.01 -9.18
N GLU A 33 -7.08 -1.20 -9.31
CA GLU A 33 -6.30 -2.46 -9.37
C GLU A 33 -5.23 -2.48 -10.47
N ARG A 34 -5.41 -1.69 -11.53
CA ARG A 34 -4.47 -1.56 -12.65
C ARG A 34 -3.50 -0.38 -12.47
N GLY A 35 -3.48 0.28 -11.32
CA GLY A 35 -2.66 1.45 -11.05
C GLY A 35 -3.19 2.76 -11.66
N TRP A 36 -4.40 2.77 -12.22
CA TRP A 36 -4.95 3.97 -12.87
C TRP A 36 -5.53 4.93 -11.83
N THR A 37 -5.13 6.20 -11.95
CA THR A 37 -5.65 7.31 -11.12
C THR A 37 -6.76 8.07 -11.86
N PRO A 38 -7.58 8.89 -11.17
CA PRO A 38 -8.47 9.86 -11.80
C PRO A 38 -7.82 10.63 -12.95
N LEU A 39 -6.56 11.06 -12.77
CA LEU A 39 -5.79 11.77 -13.78
C LEU A 39 -5.54 10.93 -15.05
N HIS A 40 -5.28 9.62 -14.92
CA HIS A 40 -5.16 8.72 -16.07
C HIS A 40 -6.47 8.56 -16.83
N PHE A 41 -7.61 8.52 -16.12
CA PHE A 41 -8.92 8.45 -16.74
C PHE A 41 -9.25 9.75 -17.47
N ALA A 42 -9.07 10.91 -16.83
CA ALA A 42 -9.26 12.20 -17.49
C ALA A 42 -8.36 12.35 -18.73
N ALA A 43 -7.10 11.92 -18.63
CA ALA A 43 -6.15 11.91 -19.74
C ALA A 43 -6.56 10.98 -20.90
N ARG A 44 -7.02 9.76 -20.59
CA ARG A 44 -7.46 8.78 -21.60
C ARG A 44 -8.68 9.23 -22.39
N TYR A 45 -9.56 10.02 -21.77
CA TYR A 45 -10.79 10.50 -22.41
C TYR A 45 -10.68 11.95 -22.89
N GLY A 46 -9.49 12.55 -22.82
CA GLY A 46 -9.27 13.92 -23.30
C GLY A 46 -10.02 14.99 -22.50
N GLN A 47 -10.32 14.74 -21.23
CA GLN A 47 -11.13 15.63 -20.39
C GLN A 47 -10.28 16.79 -19.86
N THR A 48 -10.01 17.79 -20.71
CA THR A 48 -9.11 18.91 -20.42
C THR A 48 -9.48 19.67 -19.14
N GLU A 49 -10.77 19.95 -18.92
CA GLU A 49 -11.23 20.66 -17.72
C GLU A 49 -11.00 19.85 -16.45
N ALA A 50 -11.23 18.53 -16.50
CA ALA A 50 -10.96 17.65 -15.37
C ALA A 50 -9.47 17.52 -15.10
N VAL A 51 -8.64 17.46 -16.15
CA VAL A 51 -7.18 17.48 -15.98
C VAL A 51 -6.72 18.79 -15.33
N ALA A 52 -7.17 19.94 -15.83
CA ALA A 52 -6.83 21.24 -15.25
C ALA A 52 -7.25 21.33 -13.78
N PHE A 53 -8.47 20.88 -13.45
CA PHE A 53 -8.94 20.83 -12.08
C PHE A 53 -8.06 19.92 -11.19
N LEU A 54 -7.79 18.69 -11.63
CA LEU A 54 -6.99 17.74 -10.86
C LEU A 54 -5.56 18.25 -10.63
N VAL A 55 -4.94 18.88 -11.64
CA VAL A 55 -3.62 19.50 -11.53
C VAL A 55 -3.65 20.70 -10.57
N ALA A 56 -4.66 21.57 -10.66
CA ALA A 56 -4.84 22.69 -9.74
C ALA A 56 -4.99 22.23 -8.27
N GLU A 57 -5.63 21.08 -8.08
CA GLU A 57 -5.79 20.41 -6.77
C GLU A 57 -4.57 19.58 -6.35
N LYS A 58 -3.43 19.72 -7.04
CA LYS A 58 -2.17 19.03 -6.75
C LYS A 58 -2.27 17.50 -6.80
N ALA A 59 -3.10 16.95 -7.69
CA ALA A 59 -3.04 15.54 -8.03
C ALA A 59 -1.64 15.19 -8.57
N ASP A 60 -1.11 14.03 -8.17
CA ASP A 60 0.24 13.61 -8.53
C ASP A 60 0.28 13.14 -9.99
N THR A 61 0.87 13.98 -10.85
CA THR A 61 1.04 13.75 -12.28
C THR A 61 2.10 12.67 -12.60
N ARG A 62 2.90 12.27 -11.60
CA ARG A 62 4.03 11.34 -11.74
C ARG A 62 3.62 9.89 -11.49
N LEU A 63 2.42 9.66 -10.97
CA LEU A 63 1.90 8.30 -10.77
C LEU A 63 1.84 7.56 -12.11
N VAL A 64 2.27 6.30 -12.09
CA VAL A 64 2.23 5.42 -13.26
C VAL A 64 1.22 4.30 -13.06
N ASN A 65 0.56 3.90 -14.15
CA ASN A 65 -0.29 2.72 -14.17
C ASN A 65 0.54 1.42 -14.25
N SER A 66 -0.14 0.27 -14.30
CA SER A 66 0.49 -1.06 -14.43
C SER A 66 1.30 -1.27 -15.71
N GLU A 67 1.10 -0.45 -16.74
CA GLU A 67 1.91 -0.41 -17.96
C GLU A 67 3.17 0.47 -17.80
N GLY A 68 3.35 1.09 -16.63
CA GLY A 68 4.44 2.05 -16.38
C GLY A 68 4.21 3.41 -17.03
N LYS A 69 2.98 3.72 -17.47
CA LYS A 69 2.65 4.98 -18.14
C LYS A 69 2.09 6.00 -17.16
N THR A 70 2.55 7.25 -17.24
CA THR A 70 1.94 8.40 -16.55
C THR A 70 0.65 8.85 -17.25
N ALA A 71 -0.14 9.71 -16.60
CA ALA A 71 -1.31 10.32 -17.23
C ALA A 71 -0.94 11.09 -18.52
N ALA A 72 0.20 11.78 -18.55
CA ALA A 72 0.68 12.49 -19.75
C ALA A 72 0.96 11.53 -20.91
N GLN A 73 1.63 10.40 -20.63
CA GLN A 73 1.92 9.38 -21.63
C GLN A 73 0.66 8.68 -22.12
N VAL A 74 -0.34 8.51 -21.26
CA VAL A 74 -1.67 8.03 -21.66
C VAL A 74 -2.35 9.04 -22.59
N ALA A 75 -2.40 10.33 -22.24
CA ALA A 75 -2.97 11.35 -23.12
C ALA A 75 -2.30 11.36 -24.50
N GLN A 76 -0.97 11.27 -24.54
CA GLN A 76 -0.20 11.22 -25.79
C GLN A 76 -0.55 9.96 -26.62
N PHE A 77 -0.64 8.78 -25.98
CA PHE A 77 -0.98 7.53 -26.66
C PHE A 77 -2.36 7.59 -27.33
N TRP A 78 -3.32 8.30 -26.71
CA TRP A 78 -4.68 8.47 -27.25
C TRP A 78 -4.85 9.71 -28.14
N GLY A 79 -3.77 10.47 -28.41
CA GLY A 79 -3.79 11.62 -29.31
C GLY A 79 -4.29 12.93 -28.70
N PHE A 80 -4.39 13.03 -27.37
CA PHE A 80 -4.80 14.25 -26.66
C PHE A 80 -3.58 15.11 -26.32
N GLU A 81 -2.99 15.75 -27.35
CA GLU A 81 -1.76 16.54 -27.23
C GLU A 81 -1.89 17.70 -26.23
N GLU A 82 -3.01 18.42 -26.24
CA GLU A 82 -3.24 19.54 -25.31
C GLU A 82 -3.25 19.07 -23.84
N VAL A 83 -3.88 17.93 -23.59
CA VAL A 83 -3.91 17.32 -22.25
C VAL A 83 -2.52 16.83 -21.83
N ALA A 84 -1.78 16.23 -22.76
CA ALA A 84 -0.41 15.79 -22.52
C ALA A 84 0.51 16.99 -22.19
N LYS A 85 0.32 18.12 -22.87
CA LYS A 85 1.07 19.36 -22.64
C LYS A 85 0.81 19.93 -21.25
N VAL A 86 -0.47 20.08 -20.87
CA VAL A 86 -0.87 20.55 -19.53
C VAL A 86 -0.27 19.66 -18.42
N LEU A 87 -0.18 18.35 -18.65
CA LEU A 87 0.40 17.40 -17.70
C LEU A 87 1.93 17.38 -17.71
N GLY A 88 2.57 17.72 -18.83
CA GLY A 88 4.02 17.75 -19.02
C GLY A 88 4.69 19.02 -18.51
N GLU A 89 4.01 20.17 -18.57
CA GLU A 89 4.53 21.48 -18.14
C GLU A 89 4.73 21.60 -16.61
N GLY A 90 4.17 20.68 -15.81
CA GLY A 90 4.41 20.58 -14.37
C GLY A 90 5.72 19.90 -13.96
N VAL A 91 6.58 19.55 -14.93
CA VAL A 91 7.87 18.87 -14.73
C VAL A 91 9.02 19.85 -14.98
N GLU A 92 9.11 20.93 -14.21
CA GLU A 92 10.31 21.77 -14.18
C GLU A 92 11.45 21.02 -13.45
N ALA A 93 12.41 20.58 -14.27
CA ALA A 93 13.85 20.51 -14.04
C ALA A 93 14.37 20.03 -12.65
N SER A 94 14.69 18.74 -12.56
CA SER A 94 16.05 18.28 -12.21
C SER A 94 16.10 16.76 -12.15
N VAL A 95 16.85 16.19 -13.08
CA VAL A 95 17.90 15.17 -12.88
C VAL A 95 18.24 14.70 -14.29
N VAL A 96 19.48 14.96 -14.67
CA VAL A 96 20.11 14.50 -15.90
C VAL A 96 19.98 12.98 -15.91
N VAL A 97 19.26 12.44 -16.89
CA VAL A 97 19.24 11.00 -17.15
C VAL A 97 20.47 10.74 -18.01
N GLU A 98 21.58 10.35 -17.37
CA GLU A 98 22.58 9.58 -18.09
C GLU A 98 21.97 8.20 -18.35
N GLU A 99 21.50 8.00 -19.58
CA GLU A 99 21.30 6.68 -20.15
C GLU A 99 22.66 5.97 -20.15
N THR A 100 22.85 5.07 -19.19
CA THR A 100 23.77 3.96 -19.37
C THR A 100 22.94 2.72 -19.61
N GLU A 101 22.91 2.31 -20.88
CA GLU A 101 22.49 0.98 -21.29
C GLU A 101 23.38 -0.05 -20.60
N GLU A 102 22.88 -0.70 -19.56
CA GLU A 102 23.37 -2.03 -19.19
C GLU A 102 22.20 -3.02 -19.17
N VAL A 103 22.19 -3.82 -20.24
CA VAL A 103 21.49 -5.10 -20.30
C VAL A 103 22.08 -6.01 -19.25
N ASN A 104 21.37 -6.26 -18.15
CA ASN A 104 21.54 -7.52 -17.43
C ASN A 104 20.31 -7.96 -16.64
N LYS A 105 20.10 -9.27 -16.69
CA LYS A 105 18.95 -10.03 -16.18
C LYS A 105 18.77 -9.88 -14.66
N VAL A 106 17.54 -10.14 -14.21
CA VAL A 106 17.07 -10.31 -12.82
C VAL A 106 16.62 -9.03 -12.11
N GLY A 107 15.32 -8.98 -11.80
CA GLY A 107 14.74 -8.11 -10.76
C GLY A 107 14.39 -6.69 -11.19
N LYS A 108 13.21 -6.49 -11.80
CA LYS A 108 12.58 -5.16 -11.91
C LYS A 108 12.38 -4.59 -10.50
N ARG A 109 13.30 -3.76 -9.99
CA ARG A 109 13.03 -2.90 -8.82
C ARG A 109 11.96 -1.89 -9.21
N ARG A 110 10.71 -2.21 -8.87
CA ARG A 110 9.55 -1.33 -9.02
C ARG A 110 9.76 -0.13 -8.10
N ARG A 111 9.82 1.07 -8.70
CA ARG A 111 10.04 2.34 -8.01
C ARG A 111 8.72 2.71 -7.30
N PHE A 112 8.67 2.55 -5.98
CA PHE A 112 7.56 3.05 -5.16
C PHE A 112 7.73 4.56 -4.98
N THR A 113 6.62 5.31 -5.11
CA THR A 113 6.59 6.77 -4.95
C THR A 113 6.85 7.18 -3.50
N GLU A 114 7.33 8.41 -3.28
CA GLU A 114 7.87 8.89 -2.01
C GLU A 114 7.06 8.42 -0.79
N ASN A 115 7.65 7.49 -0.04
CA ASN A 115 7.03 6.86 1.11
C ASN A 115 6.69 7.89 2.20
N TYR A 116 5.40 8.09 2.44
CA TYR A 116 4.91 8.76 3.65
C TYR A 116 5.32 7.94 4.89
N LYS A 117 5.69 8.64 5.96
CA LYS A 117 5.96 8.00 7.26
C LYS A 117 4.69 7.30 7.73
N ASN A 118 4.72 5.98 7.82
CA ASN A 118 3.63 5.20 8.35
C ASN A 118 3.47 5.53 9.84
N PHE A 119 2.25 5.88 10.25
CA PHE A 119 1.93 6.29 11.62
C PHE A 119 2.31 5.23 12.65
N PHE A 120 2.08 3.95 12.34
CA PHE A 120 2.35 2.84 13.25
C PHE A 120 3.83 2.45 13.23
N ALA A 121 4.41 2.29 12.04
CA ALA A 121 5.80 1.82 11.91
C ALA A 121 6.85 2.89 12.19
N GLY A 122 6.48 4.16 12.33
CA GLY A 122 7.42 5.26 12.59
C GLY A 122 8.42 5.52 11.45
N GLY A 123 8.21 4.91 10.28
CA GLY A 123 9.13 4.94 9.14
C GLY A 123 8.42 4.73 7.80
N LYS A 124 9.20 4.62 6.72
CA LYS A 124 8.69 4.39 5.36
C LYS A 124 8.25 2.93 5.22
N LEU A 125 7.00 2.62 5.55
CA LEU A 125 6.46 1.27 5.43
C LEU A 125 5.89 1.05 4.03
N ASN A 126 6.54 0.20 3.25
CA ASN A 126 6.06 -0.19 1.95
C ASN A 126 5.20 -1.45 2.06
N ARG A 127 4.00 -1.38 1.50
CA ARG A 127 2.98 -2.43 1.66
C ARG A 127 3.25 -3.70 0.86
N PHE A 128 4.13 -3.64 -0.14
CA PHE A 128 4.45 -4.73 -1.08
C PHE A 128 3.28 -5.67 -1.35
N GLY A 129 2.23 -5.17 -2.00
CA GLY A 129 0.99 -5.92 -2.15
C GLY A 129 1.14 -7.27 -2.83
N PHE A 130 2.13 -7.41 -3.72
CA PHE A 130 2.45 -8.68 -4.37
C PHE A 130 3.03 -9.74 -3.41
N LEU A 131 3.67 -9.34 -2.31
CA LEU A 131 4.18 -10.29 -1.31
C LEU A 131 3.07 -10.94 -0.48
N ARG A 132 1.85 -10.39 -0.49
CA ARG A 132 0.70 -10.96 0.23
C ARG A 132 0.24 -12.31 -0.30
N THR A 133 0.69 -12.70 -1.48
CA THR A 133 0.43 -14.01 -2.08
C THR A 133 1.67 -14.92 -2.09
N GLU A 134 2.81 -14.40 -1.61
CA GLU A 134 4.09 -15.10 -1.61
C GLU A 134 4.27 -15.88 -0.30
N ASN A 135 3.66 -17.06 -0.19
CA ASN A 135 3.64 -17.86 1.05
C ASN A 135 5.05 -18.18 1.58
N ALA A 136 6.00 -18.51 0.70
CA ALA A 136 7.39 -18.75 1.09
C ALA A 136 8.07 -17.49 1.67
N TYR A 137 7.73 -16.32 1.15
CA TYR A 137 8.18 -15.05 1.71
C TYR A 137 7.49 -14.79 3.06
N LEU A 138 6.16 -14.87 3.12
CA LEU A 138 5.37 -14.59 4.32
C LEU A 138 5.77 -15.49 5.49
N SER A 139 6.04 -16.77 5.24
CA SER A 139 6.50 -17.73 6.25
C SER A 139 7.86 -17.30 6.86
N ARG A 140 8.83 -16.92 6.02
CA ARG A 140 10.13 -16.42 6.49
C ARG A 140 10.03 -15.05 7.15
N ALA A 141 9.22 -14.16 6.60
CA ALA A 141 9.00 -12.83 7.13
C ALA A 141 8.26 -12.86 8.46
N LEU A 142 7.33 -13.78 8.68
CA LEU A 142 6.62 -13.91 9.95
C LEU A 142 7.59 -14.34 11.06
N THR A 143 8.43 -15.34 10.77
CA THR A 143 9.33 -15.96 11.76
C THR A 143 10.65 -15.20 11.95
N SER A 144 10.92 -14.16 11.16
CA SER A 144 12.17 -13.40 11.23
C SER A 144 12.32 -12.67 12.59
N PRO A 145 13.53 -12.66 13.19
CA PRO A 145 13.80 -11.91 14.42
C PRO A 145 13.71 -10.39 14.24
N THR A 146 13.84 -9.90 13.01
CA THR A 146 13.69 -8.48 12.70
C THR A 146 12.24 -8.05 12.61
N SER A 147 11.29 -8.99 12.54
CA SER A 147 9.88 -8.67 12.40
C SER A 147 9.29 -8.03 13.64
N ARG A 148 8.27 -7.20 13.40
CA ARG A 148 7.60 -6.38 14.40
C ARG A 148 6.10 -6.63 14.37
N PHE A 149 5.54 -6.95 15.52
CA PHE A 149 4.14 -7.30 15.70
C PHE A 149 3.41 -6.24 16.50
N LEU A 150 2.37 -5.66 15.90
CA LEU A 150 1.40 -4.81 16.55
C LEU A 150 0.31 -5.69 17.13
N LEU A 151 0.22 -5.76 18.46
CA LEU A 151 -0.87 -6.44 19.12
C LEU A 151 -2.09 -5.52 19.22
N LEU A 152 -3.26 -6.03 18.84
CA LEU A 152 -4.54 -5.37 19.02
C LEU A 152 -5.38 -6.17 20.03
N SER A 153 -6.05 -5.48 20.95
CA SER A 153 -7.06 -6.05 21.85
C SER A 153 -8.38 -5.34 21.60
N ASN A 154 -9.38 -6.09 21.14
CA ASN A 154 -10.66 -5.58 20.66
C ASN A 154 -10.49 -4.45 19.63
N GLY A 155 -9.58 -4.65 18.67
CA GLY A 155 -9.24 -3.66 17.64
C GLY A 155 -8.43 -2.45 18.13
N ARG A 156 -8.00 -2.41 19.39
CA ARG A 156 -7.20 -1.31 19.95
C ARG A 156 -5.73 -1.71 20.09
N PRO A 157 -4.78 -0.90 19.60
CA PRO A 157 -3.36 -1.21 19.76
C PRO A 157 -2.93 -1.13 21.22
N LEU A 158 -2.01 -2.01 21.60
CA LEU A 158 -1.32 -1.89 22.87
C LEU A 158 -0.26 -0.79 22.81
N PHE A 159 -0.12 -0.08 23.93
CA PHE A 159 0.86 0.98 24.12
C PHE A 159 1.87 0.56 25.18
N ASP A 160 3.13 0.90 24.97
CA ASP A 160 4.20 0.73 25.93
C ASP A 160 4.09 1.81 27.02
N ILE A 161 3.25 1.53 28.01
CA ILE A 161 3.03 2.41 29.16
C ILE A 161 4.28 2.62 30.03
N ALA A 162 5.30 1.75 29.91
CA ALA A 162 6.56 1.90 30.65
C ALA A 162 7.45 2.98 30.01
N GLN A 163 7.45 3.10 28.69
CA GLN A 163 8.15 4.17 27.97
C GLN A 163 7.31 5.46 27.87
N SER A 164 6.07 5.36 27.39
CA SER A 164 5.15 6.50 27.23
C SER A 164 3.73 6.05 26.89
N PRO A 165 2.68 6.70 27.41
CA PRO A 165 1.28 6.34 27.15
C PRO A 165 0.86 6.50 25.67
N THR A 166 1.69 7.08 24.82
CA THR A 166 1.42 7.29 23.39
C THR A 166 2.28 6.43 22.47
N THR A 167 3.23 5.66 23.01
CA THR A 167 4.14 4.84 22.22
C THR A 167 3.55 3.46 21.99
N ILE A 168 3.44 3.04 20.74
CA ILE A 168 2.93 1.71 20.38
C ILE A 168 3.93 0.64 20.84
N ALA A 169 3.43 -0.41 21.48
CA ALA A 169 4.22 -1.57 21.83
C ALA A 169 4.42 -2.46 20.59
N TRP A 170 5.68 -2.73 20.24
CA TRP A 170 6.04 -3.64 19.16
C TRP A 170 6.71 -4.88 19.74
N LEU A 171 6.18 -6.05 19.41
CA LEU A 171 6.71 -7.33 19.86
C LEU A 171 7.56 -7.99 18.77
N SER A 172 8.51 -8.83 19.17
CA SER A 172 9.25 -9.72 18.27
C SER A 172 8.46 -11.01 18.01
N TYR A 173 8.88 -11.80 17.01
CA TYR A 173 8.26 -13.12 16.80
C TYR A 173 8.44 -14.03 18.02
N ALA A 174 9.57 -13.95 18.73
CA ALA A 174 9.83 -14.78 19.90
C ALA A 174 8.81 -14.53 21.03
N ASP A 175 8.37 -13.28 21.19
CA ASP A 175 7.37 -12.90 22.19
C ASP A 175 5.99 -13.49 21.84
N VAL A 176 5.62 -13.48 20.56
CA VAL A 176 4.28 -13.90 20.10
C VAL A 176 4.19 -15.36 19.64
N ALA A 177 5.31 -16.08 19.49
CA ALA A 177 5.35 -17.42 18.90
C ALA A 177 4.47 -18.45 19.62
N GLY A 178 4.23 -18.28 20.93
CA GLY A 178 3.35 -19.16 21.71
C GLY A 178 1.86 -19.06 21.35
N VAL A 179 1.48 -18.02 20.62
CA VAL A 179 0.11 -17.65 20.26
C VAL A 179 -0.09 -17.53 18.75
N VAL A 180 0.91 -17.01 18.04
CA VAL A 180 0.87 -16.77 16.60
C VAL A 180 1.57 -17.94 15.90
N PRO A 181 0.82 -19.00 15.49
CA PRO A 181 1.40 -20.06 14.68
C PRO A 181 1.87 -19.51 13.33
N ASN A 182 2.62 -20.31 12.58
CA ASN A 182 3.00 -19.97 11.20
C ASN A 182 1.99 -20.59 10.21
N PRO A 183 0.92 -19.87 9.80
CA PRO A 183 -0.06 -20.40 8.86
C PRO A 183 0.53 -20.68 7.47
N TYR A 184 1.67 -20.05 7.14
CA TYR A 184 2.29 -20.11 5.82
C TYR A 184 3.26 -21.28 5.66
N GLU A 185 3.50 -22.02 6.75
CA GLU A 185 4.44 -23.13 6.75
C GLU A 185 3.95 -24.28 5.84
N ASN A 186 4.84 -24.78 4.99
CA ASN A 186 4.58 -25.88 4.06
C ASN A 186 3.40 -25.67 3.08
N LEU A 187 2.91 -24.44 2.92
CA LEU A 187 1.87 -24.13 1.93
C LEU A 187 2.44 -24.01 0.52
N ALA A 188 1.72 -24.55 -0.45
CA ALA A 188 2.00 -24.32 -1.86
C ALA A 188 1.86 -22.83 -2.20
N GLN A 189 2.63 -22.37 -3.18
CA GLN A 189 2.60 -20.97 -3.62
C GLN A 189 1.20 -20.56 -4.08
N GLY A 190 0.69 -19.46 -3.53
CA GLY A 190 -0.65 -18.94 -3.85
C GLY A 190 -1.83 -19.66 -3.17
N ALA A 191 -1.58 -20.71 -2.38
CA ALA A 191 -2.63 -21.32 -1.56
C ALA A 191 -2.98 -20.40 -0.38
N ALA A 192 -4.27 -20.22 -0.09
CA ALA A 192 -4.68 -19.50 1.11
C ALA A 192 -4.44 -20.37 2.36
N PRO A 193 -3.89 -19.82 3.45
CA PRO A 193 -3.86 -20.53 4.71
C PRO A 193 -5.27 -20.71 5.27
N GLU A 194 -5.48 -21.80 6.00
CA GLU A 194 -6.69 -21.98 6.80
C GLU A 194 -6.80 -20.86 7.84
N PRO A 195 -8.03 -20.41 8.18
CA PRO A 195 -8.24 -19.47 9.27
C PRO A 195 -7.58 -19.98 10.55
N LEU A 196 -6.89 -19.09 11.25
CA LEU A 196 -6.20 -19.44 12.48
C LEU A 196 -7.22 -19.55 13.62
N GLY A 197 -7.55 -20.79 13.98
CA GLY A 197 -8.54 -21.09 15.01
C GLY A 197 -9.98 -21.16 14.48
N HIS A 198 -10.92 -21.48 15.36
CA HIS A 198 -12.34 -21.60 15.02
C HIS A 198 -13.20 -20.91 16.08
N GLY A 199 -14.25 -20.20 15.63
CA GLY A 199 -15.22 -19.53 16.50
C GLY A 199 -14.56 -18.49 17.42
N GLU A 200 -14.69 -18.68 18.74
CA GLU A 200 -14.16 -17.74 19.74
C GLU A 200 -12.62 -17.72 19.86
N SER A 201 -11.89 -18.60 19.16
CA SER A 201 -10.42 -18.61 19.16
C SER A 201 -9.81 -18.09 17.85
N GLU A 202 -10.60 -17.40 17.01
CA GLU A 202 -10.11 -16.88 15.74
C GLU A 202 -9.07 -15.76 15.95
N LEU A 203 -7.88 -16.00 15.40
CA LEU A 203 -6.74 -15.10 15.41
C LEU A 203 -6.62 -14.45 14.03
N ILE A 204 -6.56 -13.12 13.98
CA ILE A 204 -6.37 -12.39 12.73
C ILE A 204 -4.91 -11.94 12.68
N VAL A 205 -4.15 -12.45 11.70
CA VAL A 205 -2.76 -12.06 11.46
C VAL A 205 -2.65 -11.42 10.08
N VAL A 206 -2.20 -10.18 10.03
CA VAL A 206 -2.15 -9.38 8.79
C VAL A 206 -0.74 -8.89 8.53
N PHE A 207 -0.23 -9.18 7.33
CA PHE A 207 1.00 -8.58 6.83
C PHE A 207 0.77 -7.11 6.41
N LEU A 208 1.41 -6.19 7.12
CA LEU A 208 1.28 -4.76 6.88
C LEU A 208 2.23 -4.28 5.79
N GLY A 209 3.45 -4.82 5.76
CA GLY A 209 4.48 -4.45 4.80
C GLY A 209 5.89 -4.62 5.35
N VAL A 210 6.85 -4.04 4.63
CA VAL A 210 8.27 -4.02 5.00
C VAL A 210 8.69 -2.59 5.20
N MET A 211 9.45 -2.32 6.26
CA MET A 211 10.05 -1.01 6.48
C MET A 211 11.25 -0.86 5.55
N GLU A 212 11.23 0.17 4.70
CA GLU A 212 12.34 0.41 3.79
C GLU A 212 13.55 0.98 4.54
N GLU A 213 14.59 0.17 4.66
CA GLU A 213 15.91 0.64 5.07
C GLU A 213 16.69 1.13 3.84
N ARG A 214 17.46 2.22 4.00
CA ARG A 214 18.12 2.87 2.87
C ARG A 214 19.05 1.89 2.16
N ASN A 215 18.90 1.79 0.84
CA ASN A 215 19.83 1.18 -0.13
C ASN A 215 19.94 -0.35 -0.23
N GLU A 216 19.22 -1.16 0.55
CA GLU A 216 19.40 -2.62 0.50
C GLU A 216 18.43 -3.36 -0.45
N GLY A 217 17.40 -2.66 -0.94
CA GLY A 217 16.41 -3.22 -1.85
C GLY A 217 15.07 -3.45 -1.19
N ALA A 218 14.05 -3.58 -2.03
CA ALA A 218 12.65 -3.55 -1.64
C ALA A 218 12.23 -4.60 -0.58
N GLU A 219 13.01 -5.64 -0.27
CA GLU A 219 12.53 -6.76 0.55
C GLU A 219 13.42 -7.09 1.76
N SER A 220 14.46 -6.30 2.05
CA SER A 220 15.46 -6.64 3.08
C SER A 220 15.15 -6.11 4.48
N GLY A 221 14.25 -5.13 4.61
CA GLY A 221 13.98 -4.50 5.89
C GLY A 221 13.08 -5.32 6.83
N PRO A 222 12.86 -4.84 8.06
CA PRO A 222 11.93 -5.45 9.03
C PRO A 222 10.51 -5.57 8.47
N ALA A 223 9.91 -6.76 8.59
CA ALA A 223 8.52 -6.99 8.25
C ALA A 223 7.59 -6.60 9.42
N TYR A 224 6.50 -5.92 9.11
CA TYR A 224 5.52 -5.45 10.08
C TYR A 224 4.22 -6.23 9.94
N TRP A 225 3.68 -6.64 11.08
CA TRP A 225 2.48 -7.45 11.19
C TRP A 225 1.51 -6.82 12.20
N ALA A 226 0.22 -6.97 11.95
CA ALA A 226 -0.81 -6.71 12.95
C ALA A 226 -1.45 -8.04 13.37
N VAL A 227 -1.66 -8.21 14.66
CA VAL A 227 -2.31 -9.39 15.24
C VAL A 227 -3.46 -8.91 16.10
N ASP A 228 -4.70 -9.24 15.71
CA ASP A 228 -5.82 -9.10 16.64
C ASP A 228 -5.82 -10.29 17.59
N ALA A 229 -5.49 -9.94 18.83
CA ALA A 229 -5.17 -10.82 19.91
C ALA A 229 -6.16 -10.70 21.07
N SER A 230 -7.36 -10.20 20.79
CA SER A 230 -8.45 -10.12 21.74
C SER A 230 -8.52 -11.40 22.59
N PRO A 231 -8.45 -11.34 23.94
CA PRO A 231 -8.45 -12.54 24.77
C PRO A 231 -9.80 -13.27 24.72
N ARG A 232 -9.86 -14.38 23.99
CA ARG A 232 -11.08 -15.19 23.81
C ARG A 232 -10.76 -16.66 23.60
N GLY A 233 -11.75 -17.51 23.89
CA GLY A 233 -11.68 -18.95 23.74
C GLY A 233 -10.45 -19.58 24.42
N SER A 234 -9.80 -20.50 23.71
CA SER A 234 -8.65 -21.29 24.18
C SER A 234 -7.32 -20.51 24.28
N LEU A 235 -7.24 -19.33 23.66
CA LEU A 235 -6.03 -18.49 23.65
C LEU A 235 -5.98 -17.47 24.79
N LYS A 236 -7.09 -17.31 25.53
CA LYS A 236 -7.29 -16.24 26.52
C LYS A 236 -6.13 -16.08 27.50
N GLU A 237 -5.66 -17.16 28.11
CA GLU A 237 -4.58 -17.09 29.12
C GLU A 237 -3.25 -16.60 28.54
N LYS A 238 -2.86 -17.12 27.37
CA LYS A 238 -1.63 -16.72 26.69
C LYS A 238 -1.72 -15.26 26.21
N MET A 239 -2.90 -14.82 25.76
CA MET A 239 -3.14 -13.45 25.31
C MET A 239 -3.08 -12.45 26.44
N THR A 240 -3.74 -12.74 27.56
CA THR A 240 -3.68 -11.89 28.75
C THR A 240 -2.27 -11.79 29.32
N ALA A 241 -1.39 -12.77 29.06
CA ALA A 241 0.03 -12.66 29.42
C ALA A 241 0.81 -11.69 28.51
N LEU A 242 0.43 -11.57 27.23
CA LEU A 242 1.02 -10.62 26.28
C LEU A 242 0.56 -9.17 26.48
N GLU A 243 -0.59 -8.97 27.14
CA GLU A 243 -1.13 -7.64 27.45
C GLU A 243 -0.50 -6.98 28.70
N LYS A 244 0.30 -7.71 29.48
CA LYS A 244 0.91 -7.24 30.75
C LYS A 244 2.33 -6.73 30.55
#